data_AF-A0AAW1NAB5-F1
#
_entry.id   AF-A0AAW1NAB5-F1
#
_cell.length_a   1.000
_cell.length_b   1.000
_cell.length_c   1.000
_cell.angle_alpha   90.00
_cell.angle_beta   90.00
_cell.angle_gamma   90.00
#
_symmetry.space_group_name_H-M   'P 1'
#
loop_
_entity.id
_entity.type
_entity.pdbx_description
1 polymer ?
#
loop_
_entity_poly.entity_id
_entity_poly.type
_entity_poly.pdbx_seq_one_letter_code
_entity_poly.pdbx_strand_id
1 'polypeptide(L)'
;MLMDTSSSGDEIISSNISNYRKISGKRLEDNQTKCFRDTLSQAGVMLSQNERPHILTKEQSLIVRDISKCLNGDNENDSVTKFLKGFKIYGKKPGFLRTSLIPTVLKKTMMNNDDDLNLNAIQQESLIRILFEVSSIQNDVMEFVFVYYLK
;
A
#
# COMPACT_ATOMS: atom_id res chain seq x y z
N MET A 1 -34.41 54.09 -33.61
CA MET A 1 -34.84 53.00 -32.71
C MET A 1 -33.72 51.97 -32.73
N LEU A 2 -32.77 52.08 -31.81
CA LEU A 2 -31.65 51.15 -31.63
C LEU A 2 -31.88 50.52 -30.26
N MET A 3 -31.98 49.19 -30.21
CA MET A 3 -32.14 48.45 -28.96
C MET A 3 -30.81 47.80 -28.56
N ASP A 4 -30.53 47.91 -27.27
CA ASP A 4 -29.51 47.19 -26.52
C ASP A 4 -29.69 45.67 -26.61
N THR A 5 -28.58 44.94 -26.67
CA THR A 5 -28.49 43.59 -26.07
C THR A 5 -27.16 43.44 -25.32
N SER A 6 -27.30 43.44 -24.00
CA SER A 6 -26.28 43.08 -23.02
C SER A 6 -26.18 41.56 -22.81
N SER A 7 -24.93 41.10 -22.64
CA SER A 7 -24.45 40.13 -21.63
C SER A 7 -25.09 38.74 -21.48
N SER A 8 -24.27 37.70 -21.70
CA SER A 8 -24.15 36.50 -20.84
C SER A 8 -22.96 35.67 -21.39
N GLY A 9 -21.84 35.45 -20.71
CA GLY A 9 -21.62 35.36 -19.27
C GLY A 9 -21.48 33.88 -18.87
N ASP A 10 -20.27 33.36 -19.02
CA ASP A 10 -19.58 32.41 -18.12
C ASP A 10 -20.33 31.17 -17.59
N GLU A 11 -20.32 30.04 -18.32
CA GLU A 11 -20.62 28.72 -17.70
C GLU A 11 -19.72 27.53 -18.13
N ILE A 12 -18.71 27.69 -18.99
CA ILE A 12 -18.01 26.52 -19.57
C ILE A 12 -16.65 26.19 -18.87
N ILE A 13 -16.15 27.03 -17.96
CA ILE A 13 -14.75 26.90 -17.47
C ILE A 13 -14.61 26.03 -16.21
N SER A 14 -15.68 25.81 -15.42
CA SER A 14 -15.57 25.14 -14.11
C SER A 14 -15.40 23.61 -14.16
N SER A 15 -15.84 22.93 -15.22
CA SER A 15 -15.86 21.47 -15.29
C SER A 15 -14.50 20.84 -15.67
N ASN A 16 -13.61 21.58 -16.33
CA ASN A 16 -12.31 21.06 -16.77
C ASN A 16 -11.21 21.13 -15.70
N ILE A 17 -11.27 22.09 -14.77
CA ILE A 17 -10.25 22.27 -13.71
C ILE A 17 -10.29 21.13 -12.67
N SER A 18 -11.46 20.52 -12.48
CA SER A 18 -11.69 19.38 -11.57
C SER A 18 -10.86 18.14 -11.95
N ASN A 19 -10.72 17.85 -13.25
CA ASN A 19 -10.07 16.62 -13.71
C ASN A 19 -8.53 16.70 -13.65
N TYR A 20 -7.94 17.87 -13.85
CA TYR A 20 -6.47 18.02 -13.75
C TYR A 20 -5.95 17.88 -12.31
N ARG A 21 -6.75 18.27 -11.30
CA ARG A 21 -6.39 18.07 -9.88
C ARG A 21 -6.40 16.59 -9.46
N LYS A 22 -7.29 15.76 -10.02
CA LYS A 22 -7.37 14.32 -9.70
C LYS A 22 -6.22 13.51 -10.29
N ILE A 23 -5.72 13.89 -11.48
CA ILE A 23 -4.68 13.13 -12.19
C ILE A 23 -3.29 13.40 -11.58
N SER A 24 -3.02 14.62 -11.11
CA SER A 24 -1.74 14.96 -10.47
C SER A 24 -1.59 14.33 -9.07
N GLY A 25 -2.66 14.29 -8.28
CA GLY A 25 -2.66 13.67 -6.95
C GLY A 25 -2.37 12.17 -6.98
N LYS A 26 -2.99 11.43 -7.92
CA LYS A 26 -2.80 9.98 -8.05
C LYS A 26 -1.35 9.60 -8.42
N ARG A 27 -0.73 10.34 -9.34
CA ARG A 27 0.69 10.14 -9.72
C ARG A 27 1.66 10.46 -8.58
N LEU A 28 1.35 11.47 -7.76
CA LEU A 28 2.19 11.87 -6.64
C LEU A 28 2.13 10.84 -5.50
N GLU A 29 0.95 10.33 -5.16
CA GLU A 29 0.79 9.25 -4.18
C GLU A 29 1.45 7.94 -4.64
N ASP A 30 1.36 7.63 -5.94
CA ASP A 30 2.03 6.45 -6.50
C ASP A 30 3.56 6.55 -6.40
N ASN A 31 4.14 7.73 -6.55
CA ASN A 31 5.57 7.95 -6.33
C ASN A 31 5.95 7.87 -4.85
N GLN A 32 5.11 8.40 -3.95
CA GLN A 32 5.38 8.42 -2.51
C GLN A 32 5.23 7.05 -1.86
N THR A 33 4.42 6.16 -2.43
CA THR A 33 4.24 4.78 -1.95
C THR A 33 5.13 3.76 -2.66
N LYS A 34 5.91 4.21 -3.65
CA LYS A 34 6.75 3.34 -4.48
C LYS A 34 7.74 2.52 -3.64
N CYS A 35 8.53 3.17 -2.78
CA CYS A 35 9.52 2.48 -1.95
C CYS A 35 8.88 1.38 -1.09
N PHE A 36 7.77 1.67 -0.42
CA PHE A 36 7.02 0.68 0.36
C PHE A 36 6.61 -0.55 -0.47
N ARG A 37 5.99 -0.33 -1.65
CA ARG A 37 5.55 -1.43 -2.51
C ARG A 37 6.70 -2.21 -3.10
N ASP A 38 7.76 -1.52 -3.53
CA ASP A 38 8.94 -2.13 -4.14
C ASP A 38 9.67 -3.00 -3.11
N THR A 39 9.86 -2.50 -1.88
CA THR A 39 10.45 -3.29 -0.77
C THR A 39 9.64 -4.54 -0.48
N LEU A 40 8.31 -4.42 -0.37
CA LEU A 40 7.44 -5.57 -0.14
C LEU A 40 7.49 -6.58 -1.30
N SER A 41 7.40 -6.10 -2.54
CA SER A 41 7.46 -6.96 -3.73
C SER A 41 8.81 -7.67 -3.85
N GLN A 42 9.92 -6.96 -3.62
CA GLN A 42 11.27 -7.53 -3.62
C GLN A 42 11.44 -8.56 -2.49
N ALA A 43 10.84 -8.28 -1.33
CA ALA A 43 10.80 -9.23 -0.23
C ALA A 43 9.85 -10.41 -0.48
N GLY A 44 9.04 -10.44 -1.54
CA GLY A 44 8.16 -11.56 -1.88
C GLY A 44 6.73 -11.45 -1.36
N VAL A 45 6.26 -10.24 -1.07
CA VAL A 45 4.88 -9.94 -0.67
C VAL A 45 4.12 -9.36 -1.86
N MET A 46 3.02 -10.00 -2.24
CA MET A 46 2.08 -9.49 -3.23
C MET A 46 0.86 -8.90 -2.52
N LEU A 47 0.71 -7.57 -2.64
CA LEU A 47 -0.41 -6.85 -2.03
C LEU A 47 -1.71 -7.10 -2.81
N SER A 48 -2.60 -7.85 -2.20
CA SER A 48 -3.99 -8.01 -2.64
C SER A 48 -4.85 -6.77 -2.40
N GLN A 49 -5.94 -6.66 -3.18
CA GLN A 49 -7.01 -5.66 -3.03
C GLN A 49 -8.33 -6.36 -2.68
N ASN A 50 -9.34 -5.57 -2.30
CA ASN A 50 -10.73 -6.03 -2.10
C ASN A 50 -10.87 -7.15 -1.04
N GLU A 51 -10.27 -6.94 0.14
CA GLU A 51 -10.40 -7.84 1.30
C GLU A 51 -9.85 -9.27 1.09
N ARG A 52 -9.06 -9.49 0.04
CA ARG A 52 -8.35 -10.74 -0.18
C ARG A 52 -7.03 -10.77 0.61
N PRO A 53 -6.62 -11.91 1.19
CA PRO A 53 -5.33 -12.06 1.86
C PRO A 53 -4.17 -11.61 0.97
N HIS A 54 -3.17 -10.94 1.56
CA HIS A 54 -1.90 -10.73 0.87
C HIS A 54 -1.19 -12.08 0.67
N ILE A 55 -0.46 -12.20 -0.44
CA ILE A 55 0.19 -13.46 -0.84
C ILE A 55 1.68 -13.35 -0.57
N LEU A 56 2.26 -14.38 0.05
CA LEU A 56 3.70 -14.53 0.19
C LEU A 56 4.22 -15.54 -0.83
N THR A 57 5.39 -15.29 -1.40
CA THR A 57 6.06 -16.21 -2.34
C THR A 57 7.08 -17.14 -1.67
N LYS A 58 7.35 -16.92 -0.37
CA LYS A 58 8.28 -17.69 0.46
C LYS A 58 7.91 -17.54 1.94
N GLU A 59 8.51 -18.38 2.78
CA GLU A 59 8.27 -18.40 4.22
C GLU A 59 8.45 -17.03 4.90
N GLN A 60 7.58 -16.71 5.86
CA GLN A 60 7.57 -15.45 6.61
C GLN A 60 8.95 -15.04 7.15
N SER A 61 9.71 -15.97 7.74
CA SER A 61 11.05 -15.66 8.27
C SER A 61 12.01 -15.15 7.19
N LEU A 62 11.87 -15.61 5.95
CA LEU A 62 12.61 -15.12 4.80
C LEU A 62 12.09 -13.76 4.33
N ILE A 63 10.78 -13.52 4.40
CA ILE A 63 10.18 -12.21 4.13
C ILE A 63 10.76 -11.16 5.08
N VAL A 64 10.71 -11.40 6.40
CA VAL A 64 11.22 -10.48 7.43
C VAL A 64 12.69 -10.16 7.18
N ARG A 65 13.51 -11.21 7.01
CA ARG A 65 14.94 -11.06 6.72
C ARG A 65 15.20 -10.19 5.50
N ASP A 66 14.44 -10.39 4.43
CA ASP A 66 14.67 -9.71 3.17
C ASP A 66 14.14 -8.26 3.21
N ILE A 67 13.06 -7.97 3.95
CA ILE A 67 12.65 -6.59 4.26
C ILE A 67 13.76 -5.88 5.03
N SER A 68 14.26 -6.48 6.12
CA SER A 68 15.36 -5.90 6.91
C SER A 68 16.59 -5.61 6.04
N LYS A 69 16.96 -6.52 5.14
CA LYS A 69 18.07 -6.31 4.19
C LYS A 69 17.83 -5.16 3.23
N CYS A 70 16.62 -5.03 2.68
CA CYS A 70 16.26 -3.92 1.79
C CYS A 70 16.32 -2.57 2.51
N LEU A 71 15.96 -2.55 3.80
CA LEU A 71 15.99 -1.32 4.60
C LEU A 71 17.39 -0.95 5.08
N ASN A 72 18.25 -1.93 5.39
CA ASN A 72 19.60 -1.73 5.92
C ASN A 72 20.69 -1.58 4.82
N GLY A 73 20.33 -1.10 3.63
CA GLY A 73 21.29 -0.81 2.56
C GLY A 73 22.19 0.40 2.84
N ASP A 74 22.97 0.83 1.84
CA ASP A 74 23.97 1.91 1.96
C ASP A 74 23.43 3.25 2.49
N ASN A 75 22.11 3.47 2.44
CA ASN A 75 21.41 4.65 2.96
C ASN A 75 20.24 4.26 3.88
N GLU A 76 20.50 3.47 4.92
CA GLU A 76 19.49 2.91 5.83
C GLU A 76 18.42 3.91 6.29
N ASN A 77 18.85 5.05 6.85
CA ASN A 77 17.93 6.07 7.38
C ASN A 77 16.96 6.61 6.32
N ASP A 78 17.43 6.80 5.09
CA ASP A 78 16.62 7.29 3.97
C ASP A 78 15.64 6.21 3.48
N SER A 79 16.10 4.96 3.38
CA SER A 79 15.25 3.81 3.01
C SER A 79 14.13 3.57 4.02
N VAL A 80 14.45 3.55 5.31
CA VAL A 80 13.46 3.41 6.41
C VAL A 80 12.44 4.55 6.36
N THR A 81 12.91 5.79 6.23
CA THR A 81 12.02 6.97 6.18
C THR A 81 11.08 6.93 4.98
N LYS A 82 11.59 6.59 3.78
CA LYS A 82 10.79 6.47 2.56
C LYS A 82 9.79 5.32 2.65
N PHE A 83 10.20 4.18 3.22
CA PHE A 83 9.34 3.04 3.46
C PHE A 83 8.19 3.40 4.39
N LEU A 84 8.49 3.97 5.56
CA LEU A 84 7.49 4.36 6.56
C LEU A 84 6.53 5.43 6.04
N LYS A 85 7.03 6.40 5.26
CA LYS A 85 6.17 7.39 4.58
C LYS A 85 5.20 6.69 3.62
N GLY A 86 5.70 5.78 2.80
CA GLY A 86 4.87 4.99 1.88
C GLY A 86 3.84 4.14 2.62
N PHE A 87 4.26 3.46 3.70
CA PHE A 87 3.38 2.68 4.56
C PHE A 87 2.27 3.54 5.18
N LYS A 88 2.58 4.70 5.76
CA LYS A 88 1.58 5.60 6.37
C LYS A 88 0.59 6.15 5.34
N ILE A 89 1.01 6.38 4.10
CA ILE A 89 0.12 6.79 3.01
C ILE A 89 -0.77 5.64 2.56
N TYR A 90 -0.18 4.47 2.30
CA TYR A 90 -0.91 3.28 1.86
C TYR A 90 -1.86 2.76 2.94
N GLY A 91 -1.45 2.87 4.20
CA GLY A 91 -2.17 2.59 5.44
C GLY A 91 -3.54 3.26 5.53
N LYS A 92 -3.66 4.47 4.98
CA LYS A 92 -4.88 5.27 5.01
C LYS A 92 -5.88 4.89 3.91
N LYS A 93 -5.51 4.00 2.99
CA LYS A 93 -6.42 3.56 1.93
C LYS A 93 -7.55 2.71 2.53
N PRO A 94 -8.80 2.93 2.12
CA PRO A 94 -9.93 2.13 2.59
C PRO A 94 -9.66 0.63 2.44
N GLY A 95 -9.89 -0.12 3.51
CA GLY A 95 -9.75 -1.58 3.53
C GLY A 95 -8.31 -2.11 3.59
N PHE A 96 -7.28 -1.27 3.41
CA PHE A 96 -5.89 -1.75 3.46
C PHE A 96 -5.53 -2.29 4.84
N LEU A 97 -5.69 -1.48 5.91
CA LEU A 97 -5.37 -1.95 7.26
C LEU A 97 -6.15 -3.22 7.62
N ARG A 98 -7.44 -3.28 7.29
CA ARG A 98 -8.27 -4.49 7.48
C ARG A 98 -7.65 -5.70 6.78
N THR A 99 -7.24 -5.54 5.52
CA THR A 99 -6.61 -6.60 4.70
C THR A 99 -5.20 -6.96 5.20
N SER A 100 -4.46 -6.01 5.77
CA SER A 100 -3.14 -6.27 6.32
C SER A 100 -3.17 -6.91 7.71
N LEU A 101 -4.32 -6.92 8.37
CA LEU A 101 -4.56 -7.56 9.66
C LEU A 101 -5.05 -9.01 9.54
N ILE A 102 -5.59 -9.42 8.39
CA ILE A 102 -5.93 -10.84 8.15
C ILE A 102 -4.67 -11.67 7.87
N PRO A 103 -4.69 -12.99 8.16
CA PRO A 103 -3.59 -13.90 7.83
C PRO A 103 -3.20 -13.81 6.36
N THR A 104 -1.90 -13.89 6.08
CA THR A 104 -1.38 -13.97 4.70
C THR A 104 -1.41 -15.42 4.20
N VAL A 105 -1.28 -15.60 2.88
CA VAL A 105 -1.27 -16.94 2.26
C VAL A 105 0.05 -17.16 1.54
N LEU A 106 0.75 -18.23 1.87
CA LEU A 106 1.95 -18.66 1.15
C LEU A 106 1.55 -19.41 -0.13
N LYS A 107 1.84 -18.83 -1.31
CA LYS A 107 1.66 -19.51 -2.61
C LYS A 107 2.96 -20.25 -2.95
N LYS A 108 2.97 -21.57 -2.74
CA LYS A 108 4.02 -22.44 -3.29
C LYS A 108 3.79 -22.59 -4.79
N THR A 109 4.84 -22.35 -5.59
CA THR A 109 4.86 -22.35 -7.08
C THR A 109 4.34 -23.64 -7.75
N MET A 110 3.92 -24.65 -7.00
CA MET A 110 3.62 -26.00 -7.48
C MET A 110 2.13 -26.32 -7.69
N MET A 111 1.19 -25.40 -7.42
CA MET A 111 -0.24 -25.69 -7.64
C MET A 111 -0.85 -24.82 -8.75
N ASN A 112 -0.97 -25.45 -9.92
CA ASN A 112 -1.79 -25.03 -11.04
C ASN A 112 -3.25 -25.06 -10.62
N ASN A 113 -3.86 -23.89 -10.45
CA ASN A 113 -5.26 -23.51 -10.72
C ASN A 113 -5.65 -22.35 -9.81
N ASP A 114 -6.06 -21.24 -10.41
CA ASP A 114 -6.33 -19.96 -9.74
C ASP A 114 -7.56 -19.98 -8.81
N ASP A 115 -8.32 -21.08 -8.75
CA ASP A 115 -9.56 -21.20 -7.99
C ASP A 115 -9.46 -22.03 -6.70
N ASP A 116 -8.31 -22.67 -6.42
CA ASP A 116 -8.13 -23.61 -5.29
C ASP A 116 -7.41 -23.01 -4.07
N LEU A 117 -7.48 -21.68 -3.90
CA LEU A 117 -6.91 -20.95 -2.75
C LEU A 117 -7.42 -21.46 -1.38
N ASN A 118 -8.42 -22.34 -1.32
CA ASN A 118 -9.09 -22.73 -0.09
C ASN A 118 -8.65 -24.08 0.53
N LEU A 119 -8.03 -25.00 -0.21
CA LEU A 119 -7.77 -26.35 0.34
C LEU A 119 -6.31 -26.62 0.73
N ASN A 120 -5.33 -25.93 0.14
CA ASN A 120 -3.90 -26.14 0.42
C ASN A 120 -3.12 -24.85 0.75
N ALA A 121 -3.81 -23.74 1.02
CA ALA A 121 -3.18 -22.48 1.38
C ALA A 121 -2.55 -22.57 2.77
N ILE A 122 -1.22 -22.49 2.84
CA ILE A 122 -0.50 -22.37 4.12
C ILE A 122 -0.72 -20.92 4.60
N GLN A 123 -1.55 -20.76 5.61
CA GLN A 123 -1.74 -19.48 6.28
C GLN A 123 -0.49 -19.13 7.08
N GLN A 124 -0.07 -17.87 7.00
CA GLN A 124 0.98 -17.30 7.82
C GLN A 124 0.45 -16.09 8.58
N GLU A 125 1.29 -15.44 9.39
CA GLU A 125 0.85 -14.28 10.13
C GLU A 125 0.42 -13.14 9.19
N SER A 126 -0.30 -12.17 9.75
CA SER A 126 -0.77 -11.01 9.01
C SER A 126 0.40 -10.12 8.59
N LEU A 127 0.23 -9.33 7.53
CA LEU A 127 1.28 -8.43 7.06
C LEU A 127 1.71 -7.44 8.15
N ILE A 128 0.78 -6.95 8.97
CA ILE A 128 1.12 -6.08 10.10
C ILE A 128 2.03 -6.80 11.10
N ARG A 129 1.76 -8.07 11.41
CA ARG A 129 2.59 -8.85 12.33
C ARG A 129 3.99 -9.09 11.76
N ILE A 130 4.10 -9.43 10.47
CA ILE A 130 5.38 -9.54 9.76
C ILE A 130 6.17 -8.23 9.85
N LEU A 131 5.52 -7.07 9.67
CA LEU A 131 6.17 -5.77 9.79
C LEU A 131 6.61 -5.44 11.23
N PHE A 132 5.92 -5.95 12.24
CA PHE A 132 6.35 -5.82 13.64
C PHE A 132 7.62 -6.62 13.96
N GLU A 133 7.95 -7.66 13.19
CA GLU A 133 9.19 -8.42 13.38
C GLU A 133 10.42 -7.70 12.79
N VAL A 134 10.22 -6.63 12.02
CA VAL A 134 11.30 -5.84 11.43
C VAL A 134 11.70 -4.72 12.41
N SER A 135 12.79 -4.93 13.14
CA SER A 135 13.25 -4.07 14.23
C SER A 135 13.38 -2.58 13.88
N SER A 136 13.88 -2.24 12.69
CA SER A 136 14.11 -0.86 12.25
C SER A 136 12.84 -0.05 12.01
N ILE A 137 11.68 -0.70 11.86
CA ILE A 137 10.39 -0.05 11.61
C ILE A 137 9.31 -0.37 12.65
N GLN A 138 9.57 -1.33 13.55
CA GLN A 138 8.58 -1.89 14.47
C GLN A 138 7.83 -0.81 15.24
N ASN A 139 8.54 0.12 15.88
CA ASN A 139 7.94 1.17 16.71
C ASN A 139 7.00 2.08 15.90
N ASP A 140 7.44 2.54 14.73
CA ASP A 140 6.64 3.40 13.84
C ASP A 140 5.40 2.69 13.29
N VAL A 141 5.51 1.41 12.93
CA VAL A 141 4.38 0.62 12.43
C VAL A 141 3.38 0.39 13.56
N MET A 142 3.85 0.05 14.77
CA MET A 142 2.98 -0.11 15.94
C MET A 142 2.23 1.17 16.24
N GLU A 143 2.93 2.30 16.37
CA GLU A 143 2.32 3.60 16.63
C GLU A 143 1.23 3.93 15.61
N PHE A 144 1.52 3.73 14.32
CA PHE A 144 0.54 3.96 13.27
C PHE A 144 -0.71 3.09 13.41
N VAL A 145 -0.56 1.78 13.64
CA VAL A 145 -1.70 0.88 13.79
C VAL A 145 -2.53 1.23 15.03
N PHE A 146 -1.89 1.53 16.16
CA PHE A 146 -2.59 1.96 17.37
C PHE A 146 -3.42 3.23 17.14
N VAL A 147 -2.84 4.23 16.46
CA VAL A 147 -3.52 5.52 16.22
C VAL A 147 -4.68 5.40 15.24
N TYR A 148 -4.57 4.56 14.21
CA TYR A 148 -5.53 4.49 13.10
C TYR A 148 -6.58 3.39 13.23
N TYR A 149 -6.36 2.37 14.05
CA TYR A 149 -7.25 1.20 14.12
C TYR A 149 -7.93 0.99 15.49
N LEU A 150 -7.35 1.49 16.58
CA LEU A 150 -7.83 1.24 17.94
C LEU A 150 -8.49 2.47 18.60
N LYS A 151 -8.96 3.42 17.77
CA LYS A 151 -9.80 4.55 18.18
C LYS A 151 -11.22 4.34 17.65
#